data_AF-A0A4Y1MUW4-F1
#
_entry.id   AF-A0A4Y1MUW4-F1
#
_cell.length_a   1.000
_cell.length_b   1.000
_cell.length_c   1.000
_cell.angle_alpha   90.00
_cell.angle_beta   90.00
_cell.angle_gamma   90.00
#
_symmetry.space_group_name_H-M   'P 1'
#
loop_
_entity.id
_entity.type
_entity.pdbx_description
1 polymer ?
#
loop_
_entity_poly.entity_id
_entity_poly.type
_entity_poly.pdbx_seq_one_letter_code
_entity_poly.pdbx_strand_id
1 'polypeptide(L)'
;MLWRALKHVPDGFYIDVGAAEPGHLSVTRLFYENGWNGINIEPNPQLFQELQKARTRDVNLMVGAAETSGTKTFYRIGTTGLSTLDTAVAEHHAATGWEVERIDIACRTLADICAEHRPEGPIHFLKIDVEGGEGAVLAGMDLHRFRPWIILLEATRPLSQEEDYGWEPSLLDHGYRFVWFDGLNRFYLAEEHFDELGRHFQVQPNVFDDAFRSAGLPVELEAALSRATSAEAQRDGLLAELQQARDAAAADGHRAGEKIASLEAALRESQDGALARQSEAERKIASLEAALQENRDATLARQDEAERKIAALEAALQEAQDAALARQHRSEVEIRSLKARLVELRVTYGTSLRDALSDAAEADRQKRGLAEQQVAEAMQQAAEAMRQNRRAAEETAQRESVAHALRLRAEQAEARFRALQSSTSWRVTAPLRAPVHLMRGDLTPKDVARRIFHKTLRYVRRVPGGRPAAKLFGRVMPRASGWLEMRYRYYDQAAAQRLTWPMAQPEAIWPQPMVSEQPSHSLTALPAAPDSVSGLGGREGSMYRYLAKLFRKA
;
A
#
# COMPACT_ATOMS: atom_id res chain seq x y z
N MET A 1 -11.81 11.34 43.50
CA MET A 1 -11.33 12.41 42.57
C MET A 1 -11.22 13.76 43.23
N LEU A 2 -12.29 14.34 43.77
CA LEU A 2 -12.25 15.68 44.39
C LEU A 2 -11.13 15.85 45.43
N TRP A 3 -10.95 14.87 46.32
CA TRP A 3 -9.89 14.93 47.33
C TRP A 3 -8.49 15.04 46.71
N ARG A 4 -8.22 14.33 45.61
CA ARG A 4 -6.95 14.45 44.87
C ARG A 4 -6.73 15.89 44.39
N ALA A 5 -7.77 16.53 43.87
CA ALA A 5 -7.70 17.89 43.36
C ALA A 5 -7.59 18.93 44.48
N LEU A 6 -8.28 18.74 45.61
CA LEU A 6 -8.52 19.79 46.58
C LEU A 6 -7.87 19.59 47.97
N LYS A 7 -7.22 18.45 48.26
CA LYS A 7 -6.63 18.17 49.60
C LYS A 7 -5.60 19.19 50.10
N HIS A 8 -5.07 20.01 49.20
CA HIS A 8 -4.10 21.04 49.52
C HIS A 8 -4.75 22.34 50.04
N VAL A 9 -6.06 22.50 49.86
CA VAL A 9 -6.82 23.66 50.32
C VAL A 9 -7.18 23.45 51.80
N PRO A 10 -6.73 24.35 52.70
CA PRO A 10 -7.15 24.34 54.10
C PRO A 10 -8.56 24.94 54.23
N ASP A 11 -9.37 24.39 55.13
CA ASP A 11 -10.68 24.94 55.52
C ASP A 11 -11.57 25.32 54.32
N GLY A 12 -11.65 24.41 53.33
CA GLY A 12 -12.43 24.66 52.13
C GLY A 12 -13.94 24.64 52.39
N PHE A 13 -14.69 24.96 51.33
CA PHE A 13 -16.13 25.20 51.37
C PHE A 13 -16.84 24.44 50.26
N TYR A 14 -17.88 23.69 50.59
CA TYR A 14 -18.70 22.95 49.62
C TYR A 14 -20.18 23.30 49.70
N ILE A 15 -20.90 22.99 48.62
CA ILE A 15 -22.36 22.97 48.60
C ILE A 15 -22.79 21.59 48.12
N ASP A 16 -23.67 20.95 48.88
CA ASP A 16 -24.17 19.59 48.66
C ASP A 16 -25.70 19.64 48.47
N VAL A 17 -26.14 19.50 47.23
CA VAL A 17 -27.57 19.48 46.86
C VAL A 17 -28.02 18.04 46.70
N GLY A 18 -29.00 17.62 47.50
CA GLY A 18 -29.31 16.21 47.69
C GLY A 18 -28.24 15.55 48.57
N ALA A 19 -28.04 16.13 49.75
CA ALA A 19 -26.98 15.70 50.67
C ALA A 19 -27.24 14.31 51.27
N ALA A 20 -28.51 13.88 51.32
CA ALA A 20 -28.94 12.59 51.83
C ALA A 20 -28.35 12.26 53.21
N GLU A 21 -27.91 11.02 53.43
CA GLU A 21 -27.31 10.62 54.72
C GLU A 21 -25.87 11.16 54.88
N PRO A 22 -25.47 11.61 56.08
CA PRO A 22 -24.15 12.21 56.32
C PRO A 22 -22.98 11.21 56.30
N GLY A 23 -23.27 9.91 56.35
CA GLY A 23 -22.30 8.86 56.60
C GLY A 23 -21.94 8.10 55.33
N HIS A 24 -22.83 7.21 54.92
CA HIS A 24 -22.61 6.30 53.81
C HIS A 24 -22.91 7.01 52.48
N LEU A 25 -22.12 6.70 51.45
CA LEU A 25 -22.15 7.34 50.11
C LEU A 25 -21.95 8.88 50.08
N SER A 26 -21.72 9.53 51.22
CA SER A 26 -21.50 10.98 51.30
C SER A 26 -20.17 11.40 50.67
N VAL A 27 -20.24 12.21 49.61
CA VAL A 27 -19.07 12.81 48.94
C VAL A 27 -18.37 13.83 49.85
N THR A 28 -19.14 14.53 50.67
CA THR A 28 -18.68 15.64 51.52
C THR A 28 -18.06 15.19 52.85
N ARG A 29 -18.29 13.94 53.27
CA ARG A 29 -17.78 13.40 54.54
C ARG A 29 -16.29 13.56 54.73
N LEU A 30 -15.51 13.14 53.73
CA LEU A 30 -14.06 13.20 53.78
C LEU A 30 -13.57 14.65 53.97
N PHE A 31 -14.21 15.62 53.33
CA PHE A 31 -13.87 17.04 53.45
C PHE A 31 -14.21 17.56 54.84
N TYR A 32 -15.43 17.29 55.31
CA TYR A 32 -15.87 17.68 56.65
C TYR A 32 -14.90 17.18 57.72
N GLU A 33 -14.57 15.88 57.72
CA GLU A 33 -13.63 15.29 58.69
C GLU A 33 -12.24 15.93 58.65
N ASN A 34 -11.85 16.54 57.53
CA ASN A 34 -10.60 17.27 57.34
C ASN A 34 -10.72 18.79 57.52
N GLY A 35 -11.67 19.25 58.33
CA GLY A 35 -11.75 20.67 58.74
C GLY A 35 -12.71 21.52 57.90
N TRP A 36 -13.16 21.03 56.75
CA TRP A 36 -14.05 21.80 55.87
C TRP A 36 -15.45 21.95 56.46
N ASN A 37 -16.18 22.91 55.93
CA ASN A 37 -17.60 23.11 56.19
C ASN A 37 -18.34 23.48 54.89
N GLY A 38 -19.66 23.50 54.93
CA GLY A 38 -20.44 23.82 53.74
C GLY A 38 -21.92 24.02 53.99
N ILE A 39 -22.69 23.93 52.91
CA ILE A 39 -24.15 23.97 52.92
C ILE A 39 -24.66 22.60 52.45
N ASN A 40 -25.49 21.96 53.27
CA ASN A 40 -26.21 20.74 52.91
C ASN A 40 -27.68 21.07 52.67
N ILE A 41 -28.22 20.71 51.51
CA ILE A 41 -29.61 20.93 51.13
C ILE A 41 -30.27 19.56 50.99
N GLU A 42 -31.20 19.27 51.90
CA GLU A 42 -31.87 17.98 51.97
C GLU A 42 -33.34 18.15 52.41
N PRO A 43 -34.31 17.94 51.49
CA PRO A 43 -35.73 18.13 51.81
C PRO A 43 -36.35 17.01 52.66
N ASN A 44 -35.75 15.82 52.74
CA ASN A 44 -36.26 14.71 53.52
C ASN A 44 -36.08 14.97 55.03
N PRO A 45 -37.17 15.08 55.83
CA PRO A 45 -37.07 15.46 57.24
C PRO A 45 -36.21 14.52 58.09
N GLN A 46 -36.17 13.23 57.77
CA GLN A 46 -35.40 12.21 58.49
C GLN A 46 -33.91 12.39 58.21
N LEU A 47 -33.52 12.46 56.94
CA LEU A 47 -32.12 12.65 56.53
C LEU A 47 -31.61 14.02 56.99
N PHE A 48 -32.44 15.06 56.93
CA PHE A 48 -32.13 16.37 57.49
C PHE A 48 -31.79 16.32 58.99
N GLN A 49 -32.57 15.58 59.79
CA GLN A 49 -32.28 15.44 61.22
C GLN A 49 -30.95 14.71 61.48
N GLU A 50 -30.58 13.76 60.61
CA GLU A 50 -29.29 13.07 60.69
C GLU A 50 -28.13 14.01 60.31
N LEU A 51 -28.28 14.78 59.22
CA LEU A 51 -27.34 15.83 58.83
C LEU A 51 -27.14 16.84 59.96
N GLN A 52 -28.19 17.34 60.58
CA GLN A 52 -28.08 18.28 61.71
C GLN A 52 -27.24 17.73 62.88
N LYS A 53 -27.38 16.44 63.18
CA LYS A 53 -26.61 15.79 64.26
C LYS A 53 -25.15 15.57 63.88
N ALA A 54 -24.89 15.16 62.64
CA ALA A 54 -23.55 14.75 62.19
C ALA A 54 -22.70 15.93 61.66
N ARG A 55 -23.34 16.96 61.10
CA ARG A 55 -22.71 18.07 60.37
C ARG A 55 -22.93 19.40 61.08
N THR A 56 -22.52 19.48 62.34
CA THR A 56 -22.74 20.66 63.20
C THR A 56 -22.00 21.94 62.77
N ARG A 57 -20.95 21.83 61.94
CA ARG A 57 -20.28 23.00 61.33
C ARG A 57 -20.91 23.47 60.02
N ASP A 58 -21.76 22.65 59.42
CA ASP A 58 -22.41 22.97 58.16
C ASP A 58 -23.71 23.73 58.40
N VAL A 59 -24.10 24.52 57.40
CA VAL A 59 -25.46 25.03 57.30
C VAL A 59 -26.32 23.93 56.68
N ASN A 60 -27.15 23.29 57.49
CA ASN A 60 -28.08 22.26 57.04
C ASN A 60 -29.47 22.88 56.78
N LEU A 61 -30.02 22.68 55.58
CA LEU A 61 -31.29 23.29 55.15
C LEU A 61 -32.30 22.21 54.72
N MET A 62 -33.48 22.24 55.35
CA MET A 62 -34.61 21.36 55.01
C MET A 62 -35.48 21.98 53.90
N VAL A 63 -34.90 22.13 52.71
CA VAL A 63 -35.56 22.69 51.53
C VAL A 63 -35.13 21.92 50.28
N GLY A 64 -35.92 21.99 49.20
CA GLY A 64 -35.47 21.59 47.87
C GLY A 64 -34.69 22.73 47.19
N ALA A 65 -33.74 22.39 46.33
CA ALA A 65 -33.16 23.34 45.38
C ALA A 65 -33.94 23.25 44.05
N ALA A 66 -34.26 24.39 43.45
CA ALA A 66 -35.04 24.45 42.22
C ALA A 66 -34.73 25.71 41.40
N GLU A 67 -35.30 25.79 40.20
CA GLU A 67 -35.15 26.91 39.28
C GLU A 67 -35.83 28.20 39.80
N THR A 68 -36.84 28.05 40.68
CA THR A 68 -37.54 29.15 41.32
C THR A 68 -37.88 28.81 42.77
N SER A 69 -37.92 29.83 43.62
CA SER A 69 -38.34 29.70 45.02
C SER A 69 -39.86 29.55 45.12
N GLY A 70 -40.35 28.67 46.00
CA GLY A 70 -41.78 28.40 46.17
C GLY A 70 -42.06 27.03 46.78
N THR A 71 -43.33 26.65 46.85
CA THR A 71 -43.72 25.31 47.30
C THR A 71 -43.78 24.36 46.10
N LYS A 72 -43.11 23.21 46.21
CA LYS A 72 -43.18 22.12 45.20
C LYS A 72 -43.53 20.80 45.87
N THR A 73 -44.17 19.91 45.13
CA THR A 73 -44.35 18.54 45.57
C THR A 73 -43.05 17.77 45.42
N PHE A 74 -42.60 17.19 46.53
CA PHE A 74 -41.49 16.27 46.64
C PHE A 74 -42.01 14.84 46.76
N TYR A 75 -41.36 13.94 46.04
CA TYR A 75 -41.69 12.52 45.98
C TYR A 75 -40.64 11.75 46.78
N ARG A 76 -40.98 11.53 48.05
CA ARG A 76 -40.11 10.86 49.01
C ARG A 76 -40.16 9.35 48.84
N ILE A 77 -38.99 8.71 48.78
CA ILE A 77 -38.83 7.26 48.80
C ILE A 77 -38.03 6.86 50.03
N GLY A 78 -38.72 6.65 51.15
CA GLY A 78 -38.12 6.28 52.43
C GLY A 78 -36.98 7.23 52.84
N THR A 79 -35.85 6.65 53.25
CA THR A 79 -34.57 7.34 53.49
C THR A 79 -33.52 6.96 52.43
N THR A 80 -33.98 6.68 51.21
CA THR A 80 -33.10 6.36 50.07
C THR A 80 -32.58 7.64 49.42
N GLY A 81 -31.58 7.49 48.54
CA GLY A 81 -31.14 8.57 47.65
C GLY A 81 -32.12 8.89 46.50
N LEU A 82 -33.08 8.01 46.24
CA LEU A 82 -33.94 8.03 45.04
C LEU A 82 -35.09 9.05 45.07
N SER A 83 -35.12 9.94 46.06
CA SER A 83 -36.22 10.88 46.22
C SER A 83 -36.05 12.06 45.25
N THR A 84 -37.16 12.56 44.67
CA THR A 84 -37.07 13.50 43.53
C THR A 84 -38.15 14.59 43.58
N LEU A 85 -37.90 15.69 42.87
CA LEU A 85 -38.90 16.71 42.51
C LEU A 85 -39.54 16.44 41.13
N ASP A 86 -38.96 15.53 40.34
CA ASP A 86 -39.44 15.18 39.01
C ASP A 86 -40.59 14.17 39.09
N THR A 87 -41.74 14.55 38.53
CA THR A 87 -42.94 13.70 38.57
C THR A 87 -42.79 12.45 37.69
N ALA A 88 -42.13 12.54 36.54
CA ALA A 88 -41.92 11.40 35.66
C ALA A 88 -40.95 10.37 36.28
N VAL A 89 -39.91 10.85 36.97
CA VAL A 89 -39.00 9.97 37.74
C VAL A 89 -39.76 9.29 38.87
N ALA A 90 -40.57 10.02 39.62
CA ALA A 90 -41.40 9.46 40.70
C ALA A 90 -42.40 8.41 40.20
N GLU A 91 -43.08 8.67 39.08
CA GLU A 91 -43.98 7.72 38.43
C GLU A 91 -43.26 6.45 37.97
N HIS A 92 -42.05 6.58 37.43
CA HIS A 92 -41.21 5.44 37.06
C HIS A 92 -40.82 4.59 38.28
N HIS A 93 -40.46 5.22 39.39
CA HIS A 93 -40.13 4.51 40.63
C HIS A 93 -41.35 3.79 41.22
N ALA A 94 -42.51 4.44 41.23
CA ALA A 94 -43.76 3.80 41.64
C ALA A 94 -44.11 2.59 40.75
N ALA A 95 -43.91 2.71 39.43
CA ALA A 95 -44.15 1.63 38.48
C ALA A 95 -43.18 0.44 38.65
N THR A 96 -41.97 0.68 39.16
CA THR A 96 -40.96 -0.35 39.43
C THR A 96 -41.07 -0.95 40.85
N GLY A 97 -42.07 -0.53 41.64
CA GLY A 97 -42.43 -1.15 42.91
C GLY A 97 -41.96 -0.40 44.16
N TRP A 98 -41.42 0.81 44.01
CA TRP A 98 -41.07 1.66 45.14
C TRP A 98 -42.30 2.31 45.77
N GLU A 99 -42.29 2.45 47.10
CA GLU A 99 -43.28 3.25 47.82
C GLU A 99 -42.90 4.74 47.70
N VAL A 100 -43.79 5.52 47.08
CA VAL A 100 -43.58 6.95 46.84
C VAL A 100 -44.60 7.75 47.64
N GLU A 101 -44.10 8.60 48.53
CA GLU A 101 -44.91 9.52 49.33
C GLU A 101 -44.81 10.94 48.78
N ARG A 102 -45.95 11.62 48.65
CA ARG A 102 -46.00 13.02 48.20
C ARG A 102 -45.98 13.94 49.40
N ILE A 103 -45.02 14.85 49.43
CA ILE A 103 -44.85 15.85 50.50
C ILE A 103 -44.67 17.22 49.84
N ASP A 104 -45.45 18.21 50.24
CA ASP A 104 -45.20 19.58 49.78
C ASP A 104 -44.10 20.22 50.63
N ILE A 105 -43.03 20.67 49.97
CA ILE A 105 -41.85 21.23 50.61
C ILE A 105 -41.57 22.65 50.12
N ALA A 106 -40.86 23.42 50.93
CA ALA A 106 -40.28 24.67 50.48
C ALA A 106 -39.10 24.39 49.55
N CYS A 107 -39.04 25.07 48.42
CA CYS A 107 -37.93 25.10 47.49
C CYS A 107 -37.35 26.50 47.37
N ARG A 108 -36.03 26.58 47.16
CA ARG A 108 -35.29 27.84 46.96
C ARG A 108 -34.35 27.72 45.77
N THR A 109 -34.01 28.85 45.16
CA THR A 109 -32.93 28.92 44.18
C THR A 109 -31.57 28.77 44.87
N LEU A 110 -30.59 28.18 44.20
CA LEU A 110 -29.22 28.13 44.73
C LEU A 110 -28.64 29.54 44.89
N ALA A 111 -29.00 30.48 44.01
CA ALA A 111 -28.61 31.88 44.14
C ALA A 111 -29.11 32.51 45.46
N ASP A 112 -30.36 32.27 45.86
CA ASP A 112 -30.91 32.78 47.12
C ASP A 112 -30.22 32.14 48.34
N ILE A 113 -29.93 30.84 48.26
CA ILE A 113 -29.25 30.11 49.34
C ILE A 113 -27.82 30.64 49.50
N CYS A 114 -27.08 30.80 48.39
CA CYS A 114 -25.72 31.34 48.42
C CYS A 114 -25.72 32.79 48.90
N ALA A 115 -26.65 33.62 48.47
CA ALA A 115 -26.74 35.01 48.91
C ALA A 115 -26.94 35.16 50.43
N GLU A 116 -27.63 34.21 51.06
CA GLU A 116 -27.85 34.21 52.51
C GLU A 116 -26.66 33.63 53.29
N HIS A 117 -26.13 32.49 52.86
CA HIS A 117 -25.20 31.70 53.68
C HIS A 117 -23.74 31.75 53.22
N ARG A 118 -23.49 32.13 51.97
CA ARG A 118 -22.15 32.30 51.39
C ARG A 118 -22.13 33.46 50.38
N PRO A 119 -22.45 34.71 50.80
CA PRO A 119 -22.49 35.86 49.89
C PRO A 119 -21.12 36.20 49.30
N GLU A 120 -20.05 35.84 50.02
CA GLU A 120 -18.65 36.10 49.67
C GLU A 120 -17.78 34.86 49.95
N GLY A 121 -16.61 34.83 49.32
CA GLY A 121 -15.61 33.79 49.50
C GLY A 121 -15.73 32.63 48.51
N PRO A 122 -14.69 31.78 48.41
CA PRO A 122 -14.65 30.69 47.44
C PRO A 122 -15.68 29.61 47.78
N ILE A 123 -16.26 29.03 46.73
CA ILE A 123 -16.96 27.74 46.76
C ILE A 123 -16.04 26.78 46.01
N HIS A 124 -15.50 25.79 46.70
CA HIS A 124 -14.48 24.92 46.10
C HIS A 124 -15.10 23.80 45.29
N PHE A 125 -16.24 23.27 45.74
CA PHE A 125 -17.07 22.46 44.86
C PHE A 125 -18.56 22.56 45.17
N LEU A 126 -19.37 22.31 44.14
CA LEU A 126 -20.82 22.14 44.19
C LEU A 126 -21.15 20.72 43.71
N LYS A 127 -21.87 19.95 44.52
CA LYS A 127 -22.42 18.64 44.16
C LYS A 127 -23.93 18.77 43.96
N ILE A 128 -24.44 18.25 42.86
CA ILE A 128 -25.87 18.18 42.55
C ILE A 128 -26.24 16.75 42.18
N ASP A 129 -27.15 16.18 42.94
CA ASP A 129 -27.61 14.79 42.81
C ASP A 129 -29.02 14.77 43.40
N VAL A 130 -30.00 14.99 42.54
CA VAL A 130 -31.41 15.21 42.92
C VAL A 130 -32.35 14.39 42.05
N GLU A 131 -31.83 13.29 41.49
CA GLU A 131 -32.56 12.25 40.78
C GLU A 131 -33.43 12.83 39.65
N GLY A 132 -32.77 13.42 38.65
CA GLY A 132 -33.38 14.00 37.44
C GLY A 132 -33.68 15.50 37.53
N GLY A 133 -33.47 16.13 38.70
CA GLY A 133 -33.68 17.56 38.93
C GLY A 133 -32.48 18.46 38.61
N GLU A 134 -31.36 17.91 38.12
CA GLU A 134 -30.06 18.58 38.02
C GLU A 134 -30.13 19.87 37.20
N GLY A 135 -30.83 19.81 36.06
CA GLY A 135 -31.01 20.96 35.18
C GLY A 135 -31.82 22.09 35.81
N ALA A 136 -32.84 21.77 36.61
CA ALA A 136 -33.65 22.76 37.32
C ALA A 136 -32.85 23.43 38.45
N VAL A 137 -32.07 22.66 39.20
CA VAL A 137 -31.15 23.17 40.22
C VAL A 137 -30.13 24.13 39.60
N LEU A 138 -29.50 23.73 38.49
CA LEU A 138 -28.55 24.58 37.76
C LEU A 138 -29.19 25.87 37.25
N ALA A 139 -30.42 25.82 36.73
CA ALA A 139 -31.14 27.00 36.26
C ALA A 139 -31.44 28.00 37.39
N GLY A 140 -31.48 27.54 38.65
CA GLY A 140 -31.63 28.39 39.84
C GLY A 140 -30.32 28.97 40.38
N MET A 141 -29.19 28.76 39.70
CA MET A 141 -27.88 29.25 40.14
C MET A 141 -27.40 30.45 39.30
N ASP A 142 -26.81 31.44 39.96
CA ASP A 142 -26.09 32.53 39.30
C ASP A 142 -24.59 32.20 39.28
N LEU A 143 -24.14 31.52 38.22
CA LEU A 143 -22.76 31.07 38.06
C LEU A 143 -21.75 32.19 37.74
N HIS A 144 -22.23 33.42 37.50
CA HIS A 144 -21.36 34.59 37.40
C HIS A 144 -21.04 35.17 38.77
N ARG A 145 -22.03 35.19 39.67
CA ARG A 145 -21.87 35.71 41.03
C ARG A 145 -21.31 34.67 41.99
N PHE A 146 -21.84 33.47 41.98
CA PHE A 146 -21.44 32.38 42.86
C PHE A 146 -20.72 31.34 42.03
N ARG A 147 -19.40 31.26 42.21
CA ARG A 147 -18.50 30.58 41.28
C ARG A 147 -17.80 29.37 41.90
N PRO A 148 -18.45 28.20 41.94
CA PRO A 148 -17.78 26.95 42.34
C PRO A 148 -16.56 26.68 41.46
N TRP A 149 -15.44 26.27 42.05
CA TRP A 149 -14.26 25.88 41.25
C TRP A 149 -14.58 24.61 40.47
N ILE A 150 -15.16 23.61 41.13
CA ILE A 150 -15.58 22.36 40.53
C ILE A 150 -17.09 22.18 40.71
N ILE A 151 -17.80 21.80 39.65
CA ILE A 151 -19.19 21.35 39.74
C ILE A 151 -19.22 19.87 39.38
N LEU A 152 -19.79 19.04 40.25
CA LEU A 152 -20.06 17.64 39.96
C LEU A 152 -21.57 17.44 39.94
N LEU A 153 -22.05 16.74 38.91
CA LEU A 153 -23.46 16.41 38.79
C LEU A 153 -23.61 14.95 38.43
N GLU A 154 -24.62 14.31 38.99
CA GLU A 154 -25.09 13.04 38.46
C GLU A 154 -25.54 13.24 37.02
N ALA A 155 -25.13 12.33 36.15
CA ALA A 155 -25.29 12.46 34.71
C ALA A 155 -25.76 11.17 34.07
N THR A 156 -26.49 10.35 34.82
CA THR A 156 -27.16 9.15 34.34
C THR A 156 -28.61 9.17 34.77
N ARG A 157 -29.48 8.47 34.03
CA ARG A 157 -30.84 8.23 34.52
C ARG A 157 -30.82 7.45 35.84
N PRO A 158 -31.77 7.69 36.74
CA PRO A 158 -31.89 6.97 37.99
C PRO A 158 -31.79 5.45 37.80
N LEU A 159 -30.93 4.80 38.59
CA LEU A 159 -30.68 3.35 38.55
C LEU A 159 -30.26 2.80 37.17
N SER A 160 -29.64 3.62 36.32
CA SER A 160 -29.22 3.27 34.95
C SER A 160 -27.77 3.68 34.66
N GLN A 161 -27.20 3.13 33.59
CA GLN A 161 -25.93 3.59 33.01
C GLN A 161 -26.15 4.48 31.77
N GLU A 162 -27.40 4.74 31.41
CA GLU A 162 -27.74 5.66 30.32
C GLU A 162 -27.44 7.08 30.76
N GLU A 163 -26.47 7.72 30.10
CA GLU A 163 -26.08 9.08 30.42
C GLU A 163 -27.21 10.10 30.10
N ASP A 164 -27.43 11.03 31.02
CA ASP A 164 -28.38 12.13 30.90
C ASP A 164 -27.74 13.44 31.39
N TYR A 165 -27.36 14.30 30.45
CA TYR A 165 -26.66 15.56 30.72
C TYR A 165 -27.16 16.68 29.81
N GLY A 166 -28.47 16.73 29.56
CA GLY A 166 -29.10 17.78 28.74
C GLY A 166 -28.84 19.21 29.23
N TRP A 167 -28.42 19.36 30.50
CA TRP A 167 -28.04 20.62 31.14
C TRP A 167 -26.59 21.07 30.85
N GLU A 168 -25.73 20.22 30.27
CA GLU A 168 -24.31 20.51 30.01
C GLU A 168 -24.06 21.82 29.23
N PRO A 169 -24.81 22.16 28.17
CA PRO A 169 -24.60 23.40 27.43
C PRO A 169 -24.62 24.65 28.32
N SER A 170 -25.48 24.67 29.35
CA SER A 170 -25.54 25.79 30.31
C SER A 170 -24.22 25.98 31.05
N LEU A 171 -23.56 24.90 31.49
CA LEU A 171 -22.28 25.01 32.17
C LEU A 171 -21.17 25.48 31.23
N LEU A 172 -21.14 24.93 30.01
CA LEU A 172 -20.14 25.30 29.01
C LEU A 172 -20.25 26.78 28.64
N ASP A 173 -21.47 27.28 28.46
CA ASP A 173 -21.74 28.70 28.18
C ASP A 173 -21.31 29.64 29.32
N HIS A 174 -21.32 29.14 30.57
CA HIS A 174 -20.81 29.87 31.74
C HIS A 174 -19.31 29.65 31.98
N GLY A 175 -18.55 29.17 30.99
CA GLY A 175 -17.10 29.02 31.08
C GLY A 175 -16.66 27.91 32.04
N TYR A 176 -17.40 26.82 32.11
CA TYR A 176 -16.92 25.59 32.70
C TYR A 176 -16.42 24.63 31.62
N ARG A 177 -15.40 23.82 31.95
CA ARG A 177 -14.88 22.76 31.09
C ARG A 177 -15.22 21.41 31.68
N PHE A 178 -15.78 20.52 30.87
CA PHE A 178 -15.87 19.10 31.22
C PHE A 178 -14.45 18.53 31.41
N VAL A 179 -14.20 17.88 32.55
CA VAL A 179 -12.86 17.33 32.89
C VAL A 179 -12.85 15.83 33.18
N TRP A 180 -13.96 15.26 33.66
CA TRP A 180 -13.99 13.84 34.03
C TRP A 180 -15.41 13.28 34.10
N PHE A 181 -15.57 12.00 33.79
CA PHE A 181 -16.78 11.23 34.05
C PHE A 181 -16.37 9.94 34.79
N ASP A 182 -16.95 9.69 35.96
CA ASP A 182 -16.59 8.53 36.79
C ASP A 182 -17.48 7.30 36.55
N GLY A 183 -18.38 7.38 35.57
CA GLY A 183 -19.38 6.35 35.29
C GLY A 183 -20.77 6.66 35.87
N LEU A 184 -20.88 7.70 36.71
CA LEU A 184 -22.13 8.17 37.30
C LEU A 184 -22.21 9.71 37.25
N ASN A 185 -21.15 10.37 37.70
CA ASN A 185 -21.06 11.81 37.83
C ASN A 185 -20.12 12.41 36.78
N ARG A 186 -20.55 13.53 36.18
CA ARG A 186 -19.70 14.38 35.34
C ARG A 186 -19.15 15.54 36.17
N PHE A 187 -17.86 15.80 35.98
CA PHE A 187 -17.11 16.85 36.66
C PHE A 187 -16.78 17.96 35.69
N TYR A 188 -17.04 19.19 36.11
CA TYR A 188 -16.77 20.41 35.39
C TYR A 188 -15.88 21.33 36.21
N LEU A 189 -14.91 21.94 35.57
CA LEU A 189 -13.94 22.82 36.20
C LEU A 189 -14.11 24.23 35.63
N ALA A 190 -14.19 25.23 36.49
CA ALA A 190 -14.24 26.62 36.06
C ALA A 190 -12.96 26.96 35.28
N GLU A 191 -13.12 27.64 34.14
CA GLU A 191 -12.04 27.99 33.21
C GLU A 191 -10.80 28.54 33.92
N GLU A 192 -11.01 29.46 34.85
CA GLU A 192 -9.98 30.15 35.63
C GLU A 192 -9.15 29.24 36.55
N HIS A 193 -9.62 28.03 36.85
CA HIS A 193 -8.93 27.03 37.67
C HIS A 193 -8.37 25.86 36.84
N PHE A 194 -8.52 25.88 35.51
CA PHE A 194 -8.16 24.77 34.66
C PHE A 194 -6.66 24.44 34.68
N ASP A 195 -5.81 25.45 34.59
CA ASP A 195 -4.35 25.25 34.56
C ASP A 195 -3.80 24.66 35.86
N GLU A 196 -4.41 25.02 36.99
CA GLU A 196 -4.00 24.54 38.31
C GLU A 196 -4.55 23.13 38.60
N LEU A 197 -5.85 22.93 38.38
CA LEU A 197 -6.57 21.75 38.85
C LEU A 197 -6.77 20.67 37.77
N GLY A 198 -6.78 21.04 36.49
CA GLY A 198 -7.12 20.14 35.37
C GLY A 198 -6.22 18.90 35.30
N ARG A 199 -4.94 19.02 35.67
CA ARG A 199 -3.99 17.89 35.72
C ARG A 199 -4.45 16.74 36.63
N HIS A 200 -5.26 17.01 37.65
CA HIS A 200 -5.71 15.99 38.61
C HIS A 200 -6.78 15.05 38.03
N PHE A 201 -7.41 15.43 36.92
CA PHE A 201 -8.51 14.73 36.26
C PHE A 201 -8.08 13.91 35.03
N GLN A 202 -6.78 13.86 34.71
CA GLN A 202 -6.28 13.17 33.51
C GLN A 202 -6.35 11.63 33.58
N VAL A 203 -6.38 11.09 34.80
CA VAL A 203 -6.41 9.65 35.06
C VAL A 203 -7.41 9.35 36.16
N GLN A 204 -8.04 8.18 36.07
CA GLN A 204 -8.93 7.66 37.09
C GLN A 204 -8.25 7.57 38.47
N PRO A 205 -9.03 7.54 39.56
CA PRO A 205 -8.50 7.19 40.86
C PRO A 205 -7.71 5.88 40.81
N ASN A 206 -6.57 5.81 41.50
CA ASN A 206 -5.65 4.67 41.44
C ASN A 206 -4.84 4.53 42.74
N VAL A 207 -3.90 3.59 42.77
CA VAL A 207 -3.09 3.24 43.95
C VAL A 207 -2.27 4.39 44.55
N PHE A 208 -2.10 5.49 43.82
CA PHE A 208 -1.42 6.69 44.32
C PHE A 208 -2.35 7.66 45.06
N ASP A 209 -3.66 7.41 45.07
CA ASP A 209 -4.59 8.13 45.93
C ASP A 209 -4.61 7.50 47.32
N ASP A 210 -4.26 8.30 48.34
CA ASP A 210 -4.23 7.85 49.74
C ASP A 210 -5.58 7.28 50.21
N ALA A 211 -6.70 7.70 49.60
CA ALA A 211 -8.04 7.17 49.86
C ALA A 211 -8.24 5.72 49.37
N PHE A 212 -7.48 5.25 48.38
CA PHE A 212 -7.51 3.84 47.93
C PHE A 212 -6.65 2.93 48.82
N ARG A 213 -5.67 3.48 49.56
CA ARG A 213 -4.89 2.69 50.53
C ARG A 213 -5.71 2.28 51.75
N SER A 214 -6.76 3.02 52.06
CA SER A 214 -7.69 2.71 53.15
C SER A 214 -8.78 1.75 52.70
N ALA A 215 -9.26 1.77 51.46
CA ALA A 215 -10.44 1.03 50.97
C ALA A 215 -10.40 -0.52 51.05
N GLY A 216 -9.29 -1.14 51.47
CA GLY A 216 -9.18 -2.60 51.61
C GLY A 216 -9.71 -3.19 52.94
N LEU A 217 -9.97 -2.38 53.96
CA LEU A 217 -10.42 -2.81 55.29
C LEU A 217 -11.50 -1.99 56.04
N PRO A 218 -12.00 -0.79 55.63
CA PRO A 218 -12.74 0.06 56.56
C PRO A 218 -14.22 -0.29 56.61
N VAL A 219 -14.86 -0.70 55.51
CA VAL A 219 -16.33 -0.84 55.50
C VAL A 219 -16.80 -1.93 56.47
N GLU A 220 -16.11 -3.06 56.54
CA GLU A 220 -16.44 -4.13 57.49
C GLU A 220 -16.07 -3.79 58.92
N LEU A 221 -14.94 -3.09 59.13
CA LEU A 221 -14.45 -2.67 60.45
C LEU A 221 -15.27 -1.51 61.03
N GLU A 222 -15.67 -0.56 60.20
CA GLU A 222 -16.49 0.60 60.53
C GLU A 222 -17.94 0.18 60.77
N ALA A 223 -18.46 -0.79 60.00
CA ALA A 223 -19.72 -1.44 60.31
C ALA A 223 -19.64 -2.25 61.62
N ALA A 224 -18.51 -2.89 61.93
CA ALA A 224 -18.30 -3.57 63.20
C ALA A 224 -18.19 -2.60 64.38
N LEU A 225 -17.50 -1.47 64.22
CA LEU A 225 -17.39 -0.41 65.22
C LEU A 225 -18.76 0.21 65.49
N SER A 226 -19.50 0.56 64.44
CA SER A 226 -20.84 1.15 64.53
C SER A 226 -21.82 0.23 65.27
N ARG A 227 -21.77 -1.08 64.99
CA ARG A 227 -22.53 -2.10 65.74
C ARG A 227 -22.11 -2.16 67.22
N ALA A 228 -20.82 -2.05 67.53
CA ALA A 228 -20.33 -2.05 68.90
C ALA A 228 -20.78 -0.81 69.69
N THR A 229 -20.65 0.40 69.12
CA THR A 229 -21.15 1.64 69.75
C THR A 229 -22.67 1.65 69.93
N SER A 230 -23.41 1.08 68.98
CA SER A 230 -24.88 0.96 69.09
C SER A 230 -25.27 0.01 70.23
N ALA A 231 -24.53 -1.08 70.41
CA ALA A 231 -24.74 -2.02 71.51
C ALA A 231 -24.38 -1.41 72.88
N GLU A 232 -23.34 -0.58 72.96
CA GLU A 232 -22.98 0.17 74.17
C GLU A 232 -24.05 1.20 74.54
N ALA A 233 -24.57 1.96 73.58
CA ALA A 233 -25.67 2.88 73.81
C ALA A 233 -26.95 2.16 74.29
N GLN A 234 -27.23 0.97 73.74
CA GLN A 234 -28.34 0.13 74.16
C GLN A 234 -28.16 -0.38 75.61
N ARG A 235 -26.94 -0.78 75.97
CA ARG A 235 -26.58 -1.19 77.34
C ARG A 235 -26.78 -0.04 78.33
N ASP A 236 -26.33 1.16 77.99
CA ASP A 236 -26.41 2.32 78.87
C ASP A 236 -27.86 2.79 79.04
N GLY A 237 -28.69 2.67 77.99
CA GLY A 237 -30.15 2.86 78.08
C GLY A 237 -30.83 1.85 79.02
N LEU A 238 -30.49 0.56 78.89
CA LEU A 238 -31.01 -0.50 79.78
C LEU A 238 -30.57 -0.30 81.24
N LEU A 239 -29.35 0.21 81.48
CA LEU A 239 -28.87 0.55 82.83
C LEU A 239 -29.68 1.70 83.44
N ALA A 240 -30.04 2.71 82.65
CA ALA A 240 -30.89 3.82 83.11
C ALA A 240 -32.31 3.34 83.44
N GLU A 241 -32.91 2.48 82.61
CA GLU A 241 -34.21 1.85 82.88
C GLU A 241 -34.18 0.95 84.13
N LEU A 242 -33.10 0.18 84.33
CA LEU A 242 -32.90 -0.64 85.52
C LEU A 242 -32.82 0.22 86.79
N GLN A 243 -32.12 1.36 86.71
CA GLN A 243 -32.00 2.29 87.83
C GLN A 243 -33.37 2.92 88.16
N GLN A 244 -34.12 3.33 87.15
CA GLN A 244 -35.47 3.88 87.31
C GLN A 244 -36.45 2.83 87.88
N ALA A 245 -36.32 1.56 87.47
CA ALA A 245 -37.09 0.45 88.02
C ALA A 245 -36.69 0.12 89.47
N ARG A 246 -35.42 0.27 89.85
CA ARG A 246 -34.95 0.16 91.24
C ARG A 246 -35.52 1.26 92.13
N ASP A 247 -35.55 2.49 91.64
CA ASP A 247 -36.08 3.64 92.36
C ASP A 247 -37.61 3.50 92.53
N ALA A 248 -38.32 2.97 91.53
CA ALA A 248 -39.74 2.63 91.62
C ALA A 248 -40.01 1.40 92.54
N ALA A 249 -39.10 0.42 92.55
CA ALA A 249 -39.19 -0.77 93.40
C ALA A 249 -38.96 -0.48 94.90
N ALA A 250 -38.22 0.57 95.23
CA ALA A 250 -38.08 1.05 96.61
C ALA A 250 -39.42 1.52 97.22
N ALA A 251 -40.46 1.73 96.42
CA ALA A 251 -41.78 2.18 96.86
C ALA A 251 -42.82 1.06 97.10
N ASP A 252 -42.64 -0.18 96.59
CA ASP A 252 -43.63 -1.27 96.73
C ASP A 252 -42.98 -2.67 96.83
N GLY A 253 -42.70 -3.10 98.06
CA GLY A 253 -41.67 -4.11 98.40
C GLY A 253 -41.93 -5.60 98.12
N HIS A 254 -43.00 -6.02 97.43
CA HIS A 254 -43.21 -7.46 97.15
C HIS A 254 -43.20 -7.82 95.66
N ARG A 255 -43.87 -7.02 94.82
CA ARG A 255 -43.87 -7.20 93.34
C ARG A 255 -42.51 -6.90 92.71
N ALA A 256 -41.72 -6.05 93.37
CA ALA A 256 -40.35 -5.73 93.01
C ALA A 256 -39.40 -6.93 93.15
N GLY A 257 -39.55 -7.76 94.17
CA GLY A 257 -38.63 -8.89 94.43
C GLY A 257 -38.70 -9.96 93.33
N GLU A 258 -39.90 -10.30 92.89
CA GLU A 258 -40.11 -11.25 91.78
C GLU A 258 -39.63 -10.66 90.44
N LYS A 259 -39.85 -9.37 90.21
CA LYS A 259 -39.38 -8.67 89.01
C LYS A 259 -37.85 -8.62 88.97
N ILE A 260 -37.19 -8.31 90.08
CA ILE A 260 -35.73 -8.28 90.21
C ILE A 260 -35.14 -9.66 89.94
N ALA A 261 -35.68 -10.73 90.53
CA ALA A 261 -35.21 -12.08 90.28
C ALA A 261 -35.37 -12.49 88.80
N SER A 262 -36.47 -12.10 88.14
CA SER A 262 -36.66 -12.37 86.71
C SER A 262 -35.69 -11.60 85.82
N LEU A 263 -35.37 -10.34 86.20
CA LEU A 263 -34.42 -9.50 85.46
C LEU A 263 -32.97 -9.96 85.68
N GLU A 264 -32.61 -10.44 86.87
CA GLU A 264 -31.30 -11.02 87.13
C GLU A 264 -31.06 -12.31 86.35
N ALA A 265 -32.09 -13.14 86.19
CA ALA A 265 -32.03 -14.34 85.34
C ALA A 265 -31.87 -13.97 83.86
N ALA A 266 -32.67 -13.03 83.36
CA ALA A 266 -32.57 -12.54 81.98
C ALA A 266 -31.22 -11.85 81.69
N LEU A 267 -30.64 -11.15 82.68
CA LEU A 267 -29.33 -10.52 82.55
C LEU A 267 -28.21 -11.57 82.44
N ARG A 268 -28.27 -12.64 83.24
CA ARG A 268 -27.31 -13.76 83.12
C ARG A 268 -27.40 -14.45 81.77
N GLU A 269 -28.62 -14.73 81.29
CA GLU A 269 -28.82 -15.32 79.96
C GLU A 269 -28.29 -14.41 78.83
N SER A 270 -28.51 -13.10 78.95
CA SER A 270 -27.96 -12.11 78.01
C SER A 270 -26.42 -12.05 78.07
N GLN A 271 -25.83 -12.11 79.26
CA GLN A 271 -24.37 -12.14 79.47
C GLN A 271 -23.73 -13.40 78.87
N ASP A 272 -24.30 -14.57 79.14
CA ASP A 272 -23.83 -15.84 78.59
C ASP A 272 -23.97 -15.85 77.06
N GLY A 273 -25.09 -15.33 76.54
CA GLY A 273 -25.31 -15.16 75.11
C GLY A 273 -24.37 -14.14 74.44
N ALA A 274 -23.94 -13.10 75.15
CA ALA A 274 -22.96 -12.15 74.66
C ALA A 274 -21.55 -12.75 74.62
N LEU A 275 -21.17 -13.50 75.66
CA LEU A 275 -19.87 -14.18 75.74
C LEU A 275 -19.74 -15.27 74.65
N ALA A 276 -20.82 -15.99 74.36
CA ALA A 276 -20.87 -16.97 73.27
C ALA A 276 -20.70 -16.29 71.90
N ARG A 277 -21.40 -15.17 71.67
CA ARG A 277 -21.29 -14.37 70.44
C ARG A 277 -19.89 -13.76 70.26
N GLN A 278 -19.28 -13.28 71.34
CA GLN A 278 -17.89 -12.80 71.32
C GLN A 278 -16.93 -13.93 70.96
N SER A 279 -17.05 -15.10 71.59
CA SER A 279 -16.21 -16.26 71.29
C SER A 279 -16.39 -16.80 69.87
N GLU A 280 -17.57 -16.61 69.27
CA GLU A 280 -17.84 -16.93 67.87
C GLU A 280 -17.21 -15.90 66.92
N ALA A 281 -17.31 -14.61 67.26
CA ALA A 281 -16.67 -13.53 66.51
C ALA A 281 -15.14 -13.67 66.51
N GLU A 282 -14.52 -13.96 67.66
CA GLU A 282 -13.07 -14.20 67.76
C GLU A 282 -12.61 -15.38 66.91
N ARG A 283 -13.37 -16.49 66.90
CA ARG A 283 -13.10 -17.63 66.01
C ARG A 283 -13.21 -17.26 64.53
N LYS A 284 -14.18 -16.42 64.18
CA LYS A 284 -14.37 -15.97 62.80
C LYS A 284 -13.27 -15.01 62.36
N ILE A 285 -12.82 -14.12 63.24
CA ILE A 285 -11.65 -13.25 63.02
C ILE A 285 -10.41 -14.09 62.75
N ALA A 286 -10.10 -15.07 63.62
CA ALA A 286 -8.95 -15.95 63.42
C ALA A 286 -9.02 -16.75 62.10
N SER A 287 -10.22 -17.21 61.72
CA SER A 287 -10.47 -17.87 60.43
C SER A 287 -10.23 -16.93 59.23
N LEU A 288 -10.66 -15.68 59.32
CA LEU A 288 -10.50 -14.69 58.25
C LEU A 288 -9.03 -14.26 58.13
N GLU A 289 -8.33 -14.07 59.25
CA GLU A 289 -6.90 -13.77 59.26
C GLU A 289 -6.08 -14.89 58.59
N ALA A 290 -6.40 -16.15 58.88
CA ALA A 290 -5.77 -17.30 58.24
C ALA A 290 -6.01 -17.32 56.72
N ALA A 291 -7.25 -17.07 56.28
CA ALA A 291 -7.60 -17.01 54.86
C ALA A 291 -6.93 -15.83 54.13
N LEU A 292 -6.81 -14.68 54.81
CA LEU A 292 -6.16 -13.49 54.28
C LEU A 292 -4.64 -13.72 54.12
N GLN A 293 -4.02 -14.40 55.08
CA GLN A 293 -2.62 -14.78 55.01
C GLN A 293 -2.36 -15.76 53.86
N GLU A 294 -3.22 -16.78 53.70
CA GLU A 294 -3.11 -17.73 52.58
C GLU A 294 -3.25 -17.04 51.21
N ASN A 295 -4.20 -16.11 51.08
CA ASN A 295 -4.39 -15.34 49.84
C ASN A 295 -3.19 -14.41 49.56
N ARG A 296 -2.61 -13.81 50.61
CA ARG A 296 -1.40 -12.99 50.49
C ARG A 296 -0.21 -13.80 50.00
N ASP A 297 0.01 -14.98 50.57
CA ASP A 297 1.10 -15.89 50.18
C ASP A 297 0.90 -16.40 48.74
N ALA A 298 -0.34 -16.72 48.35
CA ALA A 298 -0.69 -17.09 46.98
C ALA A 298 -0.46 -15.94 45.97
N THR A 299 -0.74 -14.70 46.37
CA THR A 299 -0.52 -13.52 45.53
C THR A 299 0.97 -13.24 45.34
N LEU A 300 1.77 -13.35 46.41
CA LEU A 300 3.23 -13.23 46.33
C LEU A 300 3.84 -14.30 45.42
N ALA A 301 3.41 -15.56 45.53
CA ALA A 301 3.87 -16.63 44.65
C ALA A 301 3.55 -16.37 43.17
N ARG A 302 2.37 -15.79 42.86
CA ARG A 302 2.01 -15.39 41.49
C ARG A 302 2.84 -14.22 40.99
N GLN A 303 3.18 -13.25 41.85
CA GLN A 303 4.08 -12.15 41.52
C GLN A 303 5.48 -12.66 41.19
N ASP A 304 6.05 -13.53 42.03
CA ASP A 304 7.36 -14.14 41.79
C ASP A 304 7.39 -14.93 40.46
N GLU A 305 6.31 -15.66 40.14
CA GLU A 305 6.20 -16.37 38.86
C GLU A 305 6.13 -15.40 37.68
N ALA A 306 5.38 -14.30 37.81
CA ALA A 306 5.28 -13.27 36.77
C ALA A 306 6.63 -12.57 36.54
N GLU A 307 7.35 -12.22 37.61
CA GLU A 307 8.69 -11.62 37.51
C GLU A 307 9.68 -12.54 36.82
N ARG A 308 9.65 -13.85 37.12
CA ARG A 308 10.48 -14.85 36.41
C ARG A 308 10.14 -14.93 34.92
N LYS A 309 8.85 -14.86 34.56
CA LYS A 309 8.43 -14.84 33.15
C LYS A 309 8.86 -13.57 32.45
N ILE A 310 8.76 -12.42 33.10
CA ILE A 310 9.23 -11.13 32.57
C ILE A 310 10.74 -11.19 32.30
N ALA A 311 11.54 -11.62 33.28
CA ALA A 311 12.99 -11.77 33.11
C ALA A 311 13.36 -12.73 31.97
N ALA A 312 12.62 -13.84 31.81
CA ALA A 312 12.83 -14.78 30.70
C ALA A 312 12.48 -14.16 29.33
N LEU A 313 11.41 -13.37 29.25
CA LEU A 313 11.01 -12.67 28.03
C LEU A 313 11.99 -11.56 27.65
N GLU A 314 12.51 -10.81 28.64
CA GLU A 314 13.54 -9.80 28.43
C GLU A 314 14.83 -10.42 27.87
N ALA A 315 15.27 -11.56 28.43
CA ALA A 315 16.42 -12.28 27.92
C ALA A 315 16.22 -12.77 26.48
N ALA A 316 15.04 -13.33 26.17
CA ALA A 316 14.70 -13.78 24.83
C ALA A 316 14.61 -12.61 23.82
N LEU A 317 14.10 -11.45 24.26
CA LEU A 317 14.04 -10.24 23.44
C LEU A 317 15.46 -9.74 23.11
N GLN A 318 16.36 -9.72 24.09
CA GLN A 318 17.74 -9.31 23.89
C GLN A 318 18.45 -10.24 22.88
N GLU A 319 18.28 -11.55 23.02
CA GLU A 319 18.86 -12.53 22.09
C GLU A 319 18.32 -12.34 20.66
N ALA A 320 17.02 -12.06 20.51
CA ALA A 320 16.40 -11.78 19.21
C ALA A 320 16.93 -10.49 18.57
N GLN A 321 17.18 -9.45 19.37
CA GLN A 321 17.77 -8.19 18.92
C GLN A 321 19.22 -8.39 18.44
N ASP A 322 20.03 -9.11 19.21
CA ASP A 322 21.42 -9.40 18.84
C ASP A 322 21.49 -10.24 17.55
N ALA A 323 20.60 -11.23 17.41
CA ALA A 323 20.49 -12.03 16.19
C ALA A 323 20.03 -11.22 14.98
N ALA A 324 19.15 -10.22 15.16
CA ALA A 324 18.73 -9.30 14.11
C ALA A 324 19.90 -8.40 13.67
N LEU A 325 20.64 -7.83 14.63
CA LEU A 325 21.82 -6.99 14.35
C LEU A 325 22.90 -7.79 13.59
N ALA A 326 23.16 -9.03 14.00
CA ALA A 326 24.09 -9.91 13.32
C ALA A 326 23.65 -10.25 11.88
N ARG A 327 22.34 -10.42 11.64
CA ARG A 327 21.79 -10.59 10.27
C ARG A 327 21.97 -9.33 9.43
N GLN A 328 21.70 -8.16 10.00
CA GLN A 328 21.91 -6.89 9.31
C GLN A 328 23.37 -6.72 8.89
N HIS A 329 24.33 -6.90 9.82
CA HIS A 329 25.75 -6.80 9.48
C HIS A 329 26.19 -7.81 8.41
N ARG A 330 25.70 -9.05 8.46
CA ARG A 330 25.98 -10.03 7.38
C ARG A 330 25.47 -9.55 6.02
N SER A 331 24.24 -9.01 5.96
CA SER A 331 23.67 -8.49 4.72
C SER A 331 24.44 -7.27 4.19
N GLU A 332 24.93 -6.38 5.08
CA GLU A 332 25.73 -5.22 4.70
C GLU A 332 27.08 -5.64 4.08
N VAL A 333 27.75 -6.63 4.68
CA VAL A 333 29.00 -7.20 4.14
C VAL A 333 28.75 -7.83 2.77
N GLU A 334 27.66 -8.57 2.62
CA GLU A 334 27.30 -9.22 1.35
C GLU A 334 27.00 -8.18 0.26
N ILE A 335 26.19 -7.16 0.57
CA ILE A 335 25.92 -6.03 -0.34
C ILE A 335 27.21 -5.33 -0.74
N ARG A 336 28.14 -5.11 0.20
CA ARG A 336 29.45 -4.50 -0.08
C ARG A 336 30.28 -5.37 -1.03
N SER A 337 30.28 -6.68 -0.84
CA SER A 337 30.98 -7.63 -1.72
C SER A 337 30.38 -7.65 -3.13
N LEU A 338 29.04 -7.63 -3.24
CA LEU A 338 28.33 -7.61 -4.52
C LEU A 338 28.58 -6.29 -5.27
N LYS A 339 28.60 -5.16 -4.57
CA LYS A 339 28.98 -3.86 -5.15
C LYS A 339 30.40 -3.90 -5.72
N ALA A 340 31.35 -4.47 -4.99
CA ALA A 340 32.73 -4.61 -5.46
C ALA A 340 32.82 -5.47 -6.74
N ARG A 341 32.17 -6.65 -6.75
CA ARG A 341 32.09 -7.52 -7.95
C ARG A 341 31.44 -6.82 -9.13
N LEU A 342 30.41 -6.00 -8.91
CA LEU A 342 29.71 -5.29 -9.97
C LEU A 342 30.59 -4.19 -10.59
N VAL A 343 31.42 -3.52 -9.79
CA VAL A 343 32.43 -2.57 -10.29
C VAL A 343 33.47 -3.31 -11.13
N GLU A 344 33.98 -4.43 -10.63
CA GLU A 344 34.95 -5.27 -11.36
C GLU A 344 34.38 -5.70 -12.72
N LEU A 345 33.19 -6.31 -12.74
CA LEU A 345 32.52 -6.73 -13.99
C LEU A 345 32.34 -5.57 -14.97
N ARG A 346 31.96 -4.39 -14.47
CA ARG A 346 31.74 -3.20 -15.31
C ARG A 346 33.04 -2.70 -15.93
N VAL A 347 34.17 -2.81 -15.22
CA VAL A 347 35.49 -2.51 -15.78
C VAL A 347 35.86 -3.54 -16.83
N THR A 348 35.78 -4.84 -16.53
CA THR A 348 36.22 -5.90 -17.46
C THR A 348 35.38 -5.97 -18.73
N TYR A 349 34.04 -5.93 -18.62
CA TYR A 349 33.17 -5.89 -19.80
C TYR A 349 33.28 -4.56 -20.54
N GLY A 350 33.49 -3.44 -19.82
CA GLY A 350 33.68 -2.13 -20.42
C GLY A 350 34.98 -2.01 -21.21
N THR A 351 36.08 -2.61 -20.75
CA THR A 351 37.33 -2.69 -21.52
C THR A 351 37.20 -3.67 -22.68
N SER A 352 36.71 -4.89 -22.44
CA SER A 352 36.54 -5.90 -23.49
C SER A 352 35.62 -5.44 -24.63
N LEU A 353 34.52 -4.73 -24.32
CA LEU A 353 33.63 -4.19 -25.35
C LEU A 353 34.29 -3.05 -26.14
N ARG A 354 35.08 -2.20 -25.48
CA ARG A 354 35.83 -1.12 -26.17
C ARG A 354 36.90 -1.69 -27.10
N ASP A 355 37.63 -2.71 -26.65
CA ASP A 355 38.65 -3.36 -27.45
C ASP A 355 38.02 -4.06 -28.67
N ALA A 356 36.93 -4.80 -28.47
CA ALA A 356 36.20 -5.45 -29.57
C ALA A 356 35.63 -4.45 -30.60
N LEU A 357 35.13 -3.29 -30.15
CA LEU A 357 34.67 -2.22 -31.04
C LEU A 357 35.83 -1.56 -31.81
N SER A 358 36.99 -1.40 -31.17
CA SER A 358 38.20 -0.87 -31.81
C SER A 358 38.70 -1.83 -32.90
N ASP A 359 38.79 -3.12 -32.58
CA ASP A 359 39.21 -4.17 -33.52
C ASP A 359 38.26 -4.27 -34.72
N ALA A 360 36.94 -4.19 -34.47
CA ALA A 360 35.95 -4.19 -35.55
C ALA A 360 36.07 -2.95 -36.46
N ALA A 361 36.33 -1.77 -35.89
CA ALA A 361 36.53 -0.54 -36.65
C ALA A 361 37.83 -0.59 -37.48
N GLU A 362 38.87 -1.20 -36.96
CA GLU A 362 40.14 -1.38 -37.66
C GLU A 362 40.04 -2.38 -38.82
N ALA A 363 39.33 -3.50 -38.60
CA ALA A 363 39.02 -4.46 -39.65
C ALA A 363 38.17 -3.84 -40.78
N ASP A 364 37.21 -2.97 -40.46
CA ASP A 364 36.42 -2.25 -41.47
C ASP A 364 37.27 -1.26 -42.27
N ARG A 365 38.16 -0.52 -41.61
CA ARG A 365 39.13 0.37 -42.29
C ARG A 365 40.05 -0.40 -43.24
N GLN A 366 40.58 -1.55 -42.81
CA GLN A 366 41.42 -2.40 -43.66
C GLN A 366 40.66 -2.94 -44.87
N LYS A 367 39.41 -3.39 -44.68
CA LYS A 367 38.55 -3.85 -45.80
C LYS A 367 38.26 -2.74 -46.80
N ARG A 368 37.97 -1.52 -46.33
CA ARG A 368 37.76 -0.35 -47.22
C ARG A 368 39.03 0.01 -47.97
N GLY A 369 40.19 0.03 -47.30
CA GLY A 369 41.47 0.29 -47.95
C GLY A 369 41.82 -0.73 -49.03
N LEU A 370 41.58 -2.03 -48.76
CA LEU A 370 41.76 -3.09 -49.76
C LEU A 370 40.80 -2.95 -50.95
N ALA A 371 39.53 -2.61 -50.68
CA ALA A 371 38.55 -2.38 -51.74
C ALA A 371 38.91 -1.16 -52.60
N GLU A 372 39.38 -0.07 -52.00
CA GLU A 372 39.87 1.12 -52.71
C GLU A 372 41.09 0.82 -53.57
N GLN A 373 42.05 0.02 -53.07
CA GLN A 373 43.20 -0.44 -53.85
C GLN A 373 42.76 -1.28 -55.05
N GLN A 374 41.85 -2.24 -54.84
CA GLN A 374 41.31 -3.08 -55.92
C GLN A 374 40.58 -2.25 -56.99
N VAL A 375 39.79 -1.25 -56.57
CA VAL A 375 39.12 -0.33 -57.50
C VAL A 375 40.14 0.50 -58.28
N ALA A 376 41.18 1.03 -57.62
CA ALA A 376 42.24 1.79 -58.27
C ALA A 376 43.02 0.96 -59.30
N GLU A 377 43.38 -0.29 -58.96
CA GLU A 377 44.04 -1.22 -59.88
C GLU A 377 43.15 -1.56 -61.08
N ALA A 378 41.87 -1.86 -60.86
CA ALA A 378 40.91 -2.13 -61.93
C ALA A 378 40.74 -0.93 -62.86
N MET A 379 40.71 0.30 -62.32
CA MET A 379 40.65 1.52 -63.12
C MET A 379 41.91 1.73 -63.96
N GLN A 380 43.09 1.44 -63.42
CA GLN A 380 44.35 1.51 -64.18
C GLN A 380 44.36 0.50 -65.33
N GLN A 381 43.98 -0.75 -65.07
CA GLN A 381 43.88 -1.80 -66.09
C GLN A 381 42.87 -1.43 -67.18
N ALA A 382 41.70 -0.89 -66.82
CA ALA A 382 40.70 -0.43 -67.77
C ALA A 382 41.20 0.73 -68.64
N ALA A 383 41.90 1.71 -68.04
CA ALA A 383 42.47 2.84 -68.76
C ALA A 383 43.59 2.41 -69.74
N GLU A 384 44.35 1.38 -69.40
CA GLU A 384 45.38 0.81 -70.28
C GLU A 384 44.75 0.02 -71.44
N ALA A 385 43.74 -0.81 -71.16
CA ALA A 385 42.97 -1.52 -72.18
C ALA A 385 42.29 -0.56 -73.16
N MET A 386 41.71 0.55 -72.67
CA MET A 386 41.14 1.59 -73.54
C MET A 386 42.19 2.23 -74.44
N ARG A 387 43.40 2.50 -73.93
CA ARG A 387 44.50 3.04 -74.74
C ARG A 387 44.94 2.08 -75.84
N GLN A 388 45.02 0.78 -75.54
CA GLN A 388 45.35 -0.26 -76.53
C GLN A 388 44.26 -0.38 -77.60
N ASN A 389 42.99 -0.42 -77.22
CA ASN A 389 41.87 -0.46 -78.15
C ASN A 389 41.82 0.77 -79.07
N ARG A 390 42.12 1.96 -78.54
CA ARG A 390 42.18 3.19 -79.36
C ARG A 390 43.28 3.11 -80.41
N ARG A 391 44.48 2.64 -80.04
CA ARG A 391 45.59 2.44 -80.99
C ARG A 391 45.22 1.43 -82.08
N ALA A 392 44.61 0.31 -81.70
CA ALA A 392 44.15 -0.70 -82.66
C ALA A 392 43.09 -0.12 -83.63
N ALA A 393 42.16 0.69 -83.12
CA ALA A 393 41.15 1.35 -83.94
C ALA A 393 41.76 2.35 -84.93
N GLU A 394 42.74 3.14 -84.51
CA GLU A 394 43.48 4.08 -85.37
C GLU A 394 44.26 3.34 -86.48
N GLU A 395 44.90 2.21 -86.16
CA GLU A 395 45.56 1.35 -87.15
C GLU A 395 44.57 0.75 -88.15
N THR A 396 43.40 0.28 -87.70
CA THR A 396 42.36 -0.24 -88.60
C THR A 396 41.83 0.85 -89.53
N ALA A 397 41.58 2.06 -89.02
CA ALA A 397 41.11 3.19 -89.82
C ALA A 397 42.15 3.60 -90.88
N GLN A 398 43.45 3.58 -90.53
CA GLN A 398 44.52 3.82 -91.50
C GLN A 398 44.52 2.75 -92.61
N ARG A 399 44.43 1.46 -92.25
CA ARG A 399 44.38 0.36 -93.23
C ARG A 399 43.17 0.47 -94.16
N GLU A 400 42.00 0.80 -93.62
CA GLU A 400 40.78 1.01 -94.39
C GLU A 400 40.91 2.19 -95.36
N SER A 401 41.51 3.31 -94.92
CA SER A 401 41.73 4.48 -95.78
C SER A 401 42.64 4.16 -96.98
N VAL A 402 43.70 3.38 -96.76
CA VAL A 402 44.64 2.96 -97.80
C VAL A 402 43.96 1.99 -98.75
N ALA A 403 43.19 1.02 -98.23
CA ALA A 403 42.42 0.08 -99.04
C ALA A 403 41.38 0.81 -99.91
N HIS A 404 40.70 1.81 -99.35
CA HIS A 404 39.72 2.64 -100.07
C HIS A 404 40.38 3.43 -101.22
N ALA A 405 41.52 4.06 -100.97
CA ALA A 405 42.27 4.80 -101.99
C ALA A 405 42.75 3.92 -103.15
N LEU A 406 43.21 2.69 -102.85
CA LEU A 406 43.59 1.71 -103.87
C LEU A 406 42.39 1.24 -104.69
N ARG A 407 41.23 1.05 -104.07
CA ARG A 407 40.00 0.64 -104.75
C ARG A 407 39.51 1.70 -105.75
N LEU A 408 39.50 2.97 -105.34
CA LEU A 408 39.18 4.09 -106.22
C LEU A 408 40.12 4.18 -107.43
N ARG A 409 41.42 3.95 -107.23
CA ARG A 409 42.40 3.92 -108.33
C ARG A 409 42.14 2.78 -109.31
N ALA A 410 41.76 1.60 -108.81
CA ALA A 410 41.42 0.45 -109.64
C ALA A 410 40.15 0.73 -110.48
N GLU A 411 39.11 1.31 -109.86
CA GLU A 411 37.87 1.68 -110.56
C GLU A 411 38.11 2.74 -111.65
N GLN A 412 38.94 3.75 -111.38
CA GLN A 412 39.32 4.75 -112.38
C GLN A 412 40.12 4.15 -113.54
N ALA A 413 41.00 3.19 -113.26
CA ALA A 413 41.76 2.49 -114.29
C ALA A 413 40.85 1.63 -115.19
N GLU A 414 39.88 0.93 -114.60
CA GLU A 414 38.87 0.18 -115.35
C GLU A 414 37.99 1.09 -116.21
N ALA A 415 37.53 2.21 -115.68
CA ALA A 415 36.72 3.17 -116.42
C ALA A 415 37.47 3.73 -117.64
N ARG A 416 38.76 4.07 -117.47
CA ARG A 416 39.64 4.49 -118.58
C ARG A 416 39.82 3.39 -119.61
N PHE A 417 39.99 2.14 -119.17
CA PHE A 417 40.14 1.00 -120.06
C PHE A 417 38.87 0.73 -120.88
N ARG A 418 37.68 0.81 -120.27
CA ARG A 418 36.39 0.65 -120.97
C ARG A 418 36.14 1.78 -121.97
N ALA A 419 36.47 3.03 -121.63
CA ALA A 419 36.34 4.17 -122.54
C ALA A 419 37.26 4.07 -123.78
N LEU A 420 38.47 3.52 -123.61
CA LEU A 420 39.39 3.24 -124.71
C LEU A 420 38.86 2.17 -125.67
N GLN A 421 38.19 1.14 -125.14
CA GLN A 421 37.66 0.03 -125.95
C GLN A 421 36.43 0.42 -126.80
N SER A 422 35.67 1.43 -126.40
CA SER A 422 34.46 1.86 -127.11
C SER A 422 34.69 2.93 -128.18
N SER A 423 35.92 3.45 -128.34
CA SER A 423 36.22 4.54 -129.27
C SER A 423 36.26 4.09 -130.75
N THR A 424 35.86 4.99 -131.65
CA THR A 424 35.77 4.77 -133.11
C THR A 424 37.13 4.43 -133.73
N SER A 425 38.22 5.05 -133.26
CA SER A 425 39.58 4.71 -133.70
C SER A 425 40.00 3.32 -133.24
N TRP A 426 39.53 2.88 -132.06
CA TRP A 426 39.87 1.57 -131.52
C TRP A 426 39.24 0.42 -132.32
N ARG A 427 38.02 0.63 -132.83
CA ARG A 427 37.28 -0.36 -133.64
C ARG A 427 37.80 -0.47 -135.07
N VAL A 428 38.26 0.64 -135.68
CA VAL A 428 38.75 0.67 -137.07
C VAL A 428 40.13 0.00 -137.21
N THR A 429 41.00 0.13 -136.21
CA THR A 429 42.36 -0.45 -136.24
C THR A 429 42.43 -1.86 -135.63
N ALA A 430 41.29 -2.46 -135.31
CA ALA A 430 41.20 -3.82 -134.77
C ALA A 430 41.90 -4.90 -135.62
N PRO A 431 41.85 -4.88 -136.98
CA PRO A 431 42.53 -5.89 -137.80
C PRO A 431 44.06 -5.84 -137.68
N LEU A 432 44.62 -4.64 -137.45
CA LEU A 432 46.07 -4.43 -137.37
C LEU A 432 46.64 -4.70 -135.97
N ARG A 433 45.80 -4.89 -134.95
CA ARG A 433 46.22 -5.17 -133.56
C ARG A 433 46.05 -6.61 -133.12
N ALA A 434 45.55 -7.46 -134.01
CA ALA A 434 45.60 -8.91 -133.88
C ALA A 434 47.02 -9.47 -133.57
N PRO A 435 48.14 -8.90 -134.08
CA PRO A 435 49.48 -9.37 -133.73
C PRO A 435 49.91 -8.99 -132.31
N VAL A 436 49.35 -7.91 -131.72
CA VAL A 436 49.73 -7.43 -130.38
C VAL A 436 49.13 -8.31 -129.28
N HIS A 437 47.94 -8.89 -129.52
CA HIS A 437 47.38 -9.90 -128.61
C HIS A 437 48.17 -11.22 -128.64
N LEU A 438 48.94 -11.48 -129.70
CA LEU A 438 49.81 -12.66 -129.78
C LEU A 438 51.07 -12.51 -128.91
N MET A 439 51.52 -11.28 -128.62
CA MET A 439 52.69 -11.01 -127.78
C MET A 439 52.37 -10.76 -126.30
N ARG A 440 51.09 -10.75 -125.89
CA ARG A 440 50.67 -10.58 -124.48
C ARG A 440 50.20 -11.84 -123.76
N GLY A 441 50.20 -13.01 -124.41
CA GLY A 441 50.11 -14.30 -123.71
C GLY A 441 48.73 -14.78 -123.25
N ASP A 442 47.65 -14.04 -123.50
CA ASP A 442 46.31 -14.36 -122.96
C ASP A 442 45.42 -15.26 -123.83
N LEU A 443 45.79 -15.62 -125.07
CA LEU A 443 44.97 -16.53 -125.90
C LEU A 443 45.84 -17.49 -126.73
N THR A 444 45.56 -18.79 -126.57
CA THR A 444 46.36 -19.89 -127.10
C THR A 444 45.88 -20.37 -128.49
N PRO A 445 46.75 -21.00 -129.30
CA PRO A 445 46.52 -21.28 -130.72
C PRO A 445 45.23 -22.08 -131.05
N LYS A 446 44.70 -22.83 -130.08
CA LYS A 446 43.48 -23.64 -130.26
C LYS A 446 42.21 -22.80 -130.46
N ASP A 447 42.13 -21.58 -129.94
CA ASP A 447 40.91 -20.77 -130.06
C ASP A 447 40.79 -20.03 -131.40
N VAL A 448 41.90 -19.61 -131.99
CA VAL A 448 41.95 -19.10 -133.38
C VAL A 448 41.52 -20.21 -134.35
N ALA A 449 41.98 -21.44 -134.08
CA ALA A 449 41.60 -22.61 -134.88
C ALA A 449 40.10 -22.90 -134.81
N ARG A 450 39.44 -22.72 -133.66
CA ARG A 450 37.98 -22.86 -133.53
C ARG A 450 37.22 -21.92 -134.48
N ARG A 451 37.71 -20.68 -134.63
CA ARG A 451 37.03 -19.61 -135.38
C ARG A 451 37.17 -19.73 -136.89
N ILE A 452 38.31 -20.22 -137.37
CA ILE A 452 38.47 -20.61 -138.78
C ILE A 452 37.65 -21.86 -139.05
N PHE A 453 37.78 -22.88 -138.20
CA PHE A 453 37.14 -24.19 -138.39
C PHE A 453 35.61 -24.12 -138.52
N HIS A 454 34.93 -23.31 -137.72
CA HIS A 454 33.47 -23.23 -137.80
C HIS A 454 32.97 -22.44 -139.01
N LYS A 455 33.79 -21.55 -139.60
CA LYS A 455 33.43 -20.82 -140.82
C LYS A 455 33.69 -21.67 -142.06
N THR A 456 34.81 -22.38 -142.13
CA THR A 456 35.13 -23.26 -143.26
C THR A 456 34.25 -24.51 -143.28
N LEU A 457 33.95 -25.14 -142.14
CA LEU A 457 33.11 -26.34 -142.11
C LEU A 457 31.66 -26.06 -142.55
N ARG A 458 31.16 -24.84 -142.32
CA ARG A 458 29.82 -24.44 -142.76
C ARG A 458 29.74 -24.23 -144.28
N TYR A 459 30.85 -23.85 -144.91
CA TYR A 459 30.95 -23.72 -146.36
C TYR A 459 31.12 -25.09 -147.03
N VAL A 460 31.97 -25.96 -146.46
CA VAL A 460 32.26 -27.31 -147.00
C VAL A 460 31.02 -28.24 -146.98
N ARG A 461 30.03 -27.96 -146.13
CA ARG A 461 28.76 -28.70 -146.11
C ARG A 461 27.74 -28.28 -147.18
N ARG A 462 27.97 -27.16 -147.90
CA ARG A 462 27.04 -26.59 -148.89
C ARG A 462 27.42 -26.87 -150.35
N VAL A 463 28.55 -27.54 -150.61
CA VAL A 463 29.08 -27.82 -151.96
C VAL A 463 29.05 -29.35 -152.23
N PRO A 464 28.63 -29.84 -153.41
CA PRO A 464 28.41 -31.27 -153.66
C PRO A 464 29.70 -32.10 -153.51
N GLY A 465 29.67 -33.14 -152.66
CA GLY A 465 30.78 -34.10 -152.45
C GLY A 465 31.44 -34.09 -151.05
N GLY A 466 31.17 -33.11 -150.19
CA GLY A 466 31.90 -32.88 -148.92
C GLY A 466 31.64 -33.84 -147.74
N ARG A 467 31.02 -35.01 -147.93
CA ARG A 467 30.61 -35.91 -146.83
C ARG A 467 31.68 -36.85 -146.22
N PRO A 468 32.86 -37.16 -146.80
CA PRO A 468 33.77 -38.14 -146.19
C PRO A 468 34.72 -37.60 -145.09
N ALA A 469 35.07 -36.32 -145.08
CA ALA A 469 36.21 -35.81 -144.28
C ALA A 469 35.94 -35.60 -142.77
N ALA A 470 34.68 -35.65 -142.31
CA ALA A 470 34.32 -35.22 -140.95
C ALA A 470 34.49 -36.28 -139.84
N LYS A 471 34.81 -37.54 -140.15
CA LYS A 471 34.73 -38.66 -139.19
C LYS A 471 36.00 -38.94 -138.34
N LEU A 472 37.14 -38.30 -138.59
CA LEU A 472 38.42 -38.74 -137.98
C LEU A 472 38.81 -38.08 -136.65
N PHE A 473 38.17 -36.98 -136.23
CA PHE A 473 38.79 -36.05 -135.26
C PHE A 473 38.42 -36.26 -133.78
N GLY A 474 37.81 -37.38 -133.40
CA GLY A 474 37.26 -37.62 -132.05
C GLY A 474 38.16 -38.27 -130.99
N ARG A 475 39.50 -38.31 -131.11
CA ARG A 475 40.30 -39.29 -130.33
C ARG A 475 41.36 -38.82 -129.33
N VAL A 476 41.60 -37.52 -129.06
CA VAL A 476 42.79 -37.13 -128.25
C VAL A 476 42.57 -35.90 -127.32
N MET A 477 42.16 -36.13 -126.05
CA MET A 477 42.73 -35.57 -124.78
C MET A 477 41.75 -35.57 -123.56
N PRO A 478 42.25 -35.66 -122.30
CA PRO A 478 41.56 -36.17 -121.09
C PRO A 478 41.20 -35.13 -120.00
N ARG A 479 40.61 -35.57 -118.86
CA ARG A 479 39.90 -34.79 -117.81
C ARG A 479 40.23 -35.20 -116.34
N ALA A 480 40.03 -34.25 -115.43
CA ALA A 480 39.41 -34.30 -114.07
C ALA A 480 40.20 -34.62 -112.77
N SER A 481 39.78 -33.90 -111.70
CA SER A 481 39.41 -34.42 -110.35
C SER A 481 40.42 -34.70 -109.22
N GLY A 482 41.50 -33.94 -109.05
CA GLY A 482 42.40 -34.09 -107.88
C GLY A 482 42.35 -32.99 -106.79
N TRP A 483 41.75 -31.83 -107.06
CA TRP A 483 42.03 -30.61 -106.28
C TRP A 483 41.07 -30.35 -105.09
N LEU A 484 39.97 -31.09 -104.98
CA LEU A 484 38.92 -30.85 -103.99
C LEU A 484 39.10 -31.62 -102.66
N GLU A 485 40.02 -32.58 -102.59
CA GLU A 485 40.17 -33.48 -101.44
C GLU A 485 41.10 -32.92 -100.34
N MET A 486 41.92 -31.91 -100.67
CA MET A 486 42.92 -31.34 -99.74
C MET A 486 42.35 -30.30 -98.77
N ARG A 487 41.11 -29.83 -98.97
CA ARG A 487 40.52 -28.73 -98.18
C ARG A 487 39.80 -29.17 -96.89
N TYR A 488 39.55 -30.46 -96.70
CA TYR A 488 38.73 -30.97 -95.59
C TYR A 488 39.49 -31.43 -94.34
N ARG A 489 40.82 -31.56 -94.37
CA ARG A 489 41.62 -32.09 -93.24
C ARG A 489 41.99 -31.08 -92.14
N TYR A 490 41.72 -29.78 -92.32
CA TYR A 490 42.15 -28.72 -91.38
C TYR A 490 41.11 -28.40 -90.28
N TYR A 491 39.84 -28.81 -90.44
CA TYR A 491 38.78 -28.52 -89.46
C TYR A 491 38.68 -29.54 -88.31
N ASP A 492 39.19 -30.77 -88.49
CA ASP A 492 39.08 -31.84 -87.47
C ASP A 492 40.10 -31.71 -86.33
N GLN A 493 41.20 -30.96 -86.50
CA GLN A 493 42.23 -30.82 -85.46
C GLN A 493 41.94 -29.75 -84.40
N ALA A 494 41.01 -28.82 -84.65
CA ALA A 494 40.63 -27.76 -83.69
C ALA A 494 39.50 -28.17 -82.72
N ALA A 495 38.81 -29.29 -82.97
CA ALA A 495 37.72 -29.78 -82.12
C ALA A 495 38.17 -30.73 -80.99
N ALA A 496 39.43 -31.22 -81.01
CA ALA A 496 39.95 -32.23 -80.09
C ALA A 496 40.63 -31.68 -78.81
N GLN A 497 40.64 -30.35 -78.58
CA GLN A 497 41.23 -29.72 -77.38
C GLN A 497 40.20 -29.07 -76.43
N ARG A 498 38.90 -29.26 -76.67
CA ARG A 498 37.85 -29.00 -75.67
C ARG A 498 37.40 -30.33 -75.07
N LEU A 499 37.97 -30.74 -73.94
CA LEU A 499 37.38 -31.60 -72.89
C LEU A 499 38.47 -32.11 -71.93
N THR A 500 38.68 -31.43 -70.81
CA THR A 500 39.08 -32.02 -69.52
C THR A 500 38.54 -31.10 -68.42
N TRP A 501 37.24 -31.20 -68.17
CA TRP A 501 36.60 -30.68 -66.96
C TRP A 501 36.56 -31.83 -65.95
N PRO A 502 37.24 -31.76 -64.79
CA PRO A 502 37.00 -32.71 -63.72
C PRO A 502 35.71 -32.31 -63.01
N MET A 503 34.64 -33.09 -63.21
CA MET A 503 33.52 -33.14 -62.29
C MET A 503 34.01 -33.76 -60.97
N ALA A 504 34.27 -32.92 -59.97
CA ALA A 504 34.44 -33.39 -58.61
C ALA A 504 33.05 -33.65 -58.00
N GLN A 505 32.84 -34.89 -57.55
CA GLN A 505 31.71 -35.32 -56.73
C GLN A 505 31.78 -34.73 -55.31
N PRO A 506 30.66 -34.73 -54.58
CA PRO A 506 30.72 -35.13 -53.19
C PRO A 506 29.72 -36.26 -52.89
N GLU A 507 30.26 -37.44 -52.58
CA GLU A 507 29.58 -38.46 -51.78
C GLU A 507 29.51 -38.03 -50.30
N ALA A 508 28.34 -38.28 -49.71
CA ALA A 508 28.06 -38.73 -48.34
C ALA A 508 28.99 -38.32 -47.18
N ILE A 509 28.43 -37.63 -46.18
CA ILE A 509 28.01 -38.20 -44.87
C ILE A 509 27.55 -37.02 -43.99
N TRP A 510 26.24 -36.93 -43.74
CA TRP A 510 25.66 -36.30 -42.55
C TRP A 510 24.65 -37.30 -41.98
N PRO A 511 24.78 -37.76 -40.72
CA PRO A 511 23.77 -38.60 -40.10
C PRO A 511 22.55 -37.78 -39.68
N GLN A 512 21.39 -38.27 -40.13
CA GLN A 512 20.00 -38.06 -39.66
C GLN A 512 19.85 -38.50 -38.17
N PRO A 513 18.79 -38.10 -37.42
CA PRO A 513 17.36 -38.33 -37.74
C PRO A 513 16.42 -37.14 -37.40
N MET A 514 15.22 -36.92 -37.94
CA MET A 514 14.04 -37.71 -38.33
C MET A 514 13.20 -38.35 -37.19
N VAL A 515 11.89 -38.09 -37.27
CA VAL A 515 10.73 -38.71 -36.59
C VAL A 515 10.51 -38.26 -35.13
N SER A 516 9.55 -37.37 -34.82
CA SER A 516 8.08 -37.43 -34.83
C SER A 516 7.46 -38.37 -33.79
N GLU A 517 6.67 -37.79 -32.88
CA GLU A 517 5.42 -38.37 -32.36
C GLU A 517 4.57 -37.23 -31.74
N GLN A 518 3.51 -36.84 -32.46
CA GLN A 518 2.27 -36.27 -31.91
C GLN A 518 1.44 -37.41 -31.27
N PRO A 519 0.30 -37.24 -30.53
CA PRO A 519 -0.73 -36.18 -30.64
C PRO A 519 -1.43 -35.78 -29.30
N SER A 520 -2.26 -34.74 -29.25
CA SER A 520 -3.72 -34.89 -29.40
C SER A 520 -4.45 -33.54 -29.43
N HIS A 521 -5.46 -33.50 -30.31
CA HIS A 521 -6.44 -32.44 -30.55
C HIS A 521 -7.45 -32.31 -29.41
N SER A 522 -8.03 -31.13 -29.16
CA SER A 522 -9.38 -30.76 -29.63
C SER A 522 -9.62 -29.25 -29.39
N LEU A 523 -9.90 -28.44 -30.42
CA LEU A 523 -11.22 -27.94 -30.87
C LEU A 523 -11.89 -27.04 -29.80
N THR A 524 -12.32 -25.79 -30.04
CA THR A 524 -13.11 -25.30 -31.18
C THR A 524 -13.25 -23.75 -31.14
N ALA A 525 -13.46 -23.15 -32.33
CA ALA A 525 -14.30 -21.98 -32.65
C ALA A 525 -13.82 -20.52 -32.36
N LEU A 526 -13.54 -19.83 -33.47
CA LEU A 526 -13.76 -18.39 -33.76
C LEU A 526 -15.23 -17.96 -33.47
N PRO A 527 -15.59 -16.65 -33.33
CA PRO A 527 -15.11 -15.54 -34.17
C PRO A 527 -14.96 -14.11 -33.57
N ALA A 528 -14.25 -13.27 -34.35
CA ALA A 528 -14.45 -11.85 -34.68
C ALA A 528 -14.70 -10.75 -33.58
N ALA A 529 -13.72 -9.83 -33.50
CA ALA A 529 -13.76 -8.34 -33.54
C ALA A 529 -15.09 -7.57 -33.34
N PRO A 530 -15.10 -6.33 -32.76
CA PRO A 530 -14.27 -5.23 -33.28
C PRO A 530 -13.72 -4.15 -32.30
N ASP A 531 -12.64 -3.54 -32.77
CA ASP A 531 -12.24 -2.12 -32.83
C ASP A 531 -12.46 -1.10 -31.69
N SER A 532 -11.36 -0.34 -31.50
CA SER A 532 -11.22 1.04 -31.03
C SER A 532 -11.48 1.27 -29.53
N VAL A 533 -10.57 1.88 -28.77
CA VAL A 533 -10.19 3.30 -28.82
C VAL A 533 -8.83 3.51 -28.13
N SER A 534 -8.05 4.46 -28.66
CA SER A 534 -6.88 5.18 -28.11
C SER A 534 -6.65 5.08 -26.59
N GLY A 535 -5.46 4.87 -26.05
CA GLY A 535 -4.21 5.59 -26.31
C GLY A 535 -3.82 6.39 -25.06
N LEU A 536 -2.75 5.93 -24.36
CA LEU A 536 -1.94 6.63 -23.33
C LEU A 536 -2.71 7.08 -22.06
N GLY A 537 -2.53 6.52 -20.85
CA GLY A 537 -1.31 6.07 -20.18
C GLY A 537 -0.43 7.28 -19.83
N GLY A 538 -0.19 7.69 -18.58
CA GLY A 538 -0.61 7.22 -17.27
C GLY A 538 0.15 8.02 -16.19
N ARG A 539 -0.28 7.92 -14.93
CA ARG A 539 0.58 7.84 -13.74
C ARG A 539 -0.27 7.66 -12.48
N GLU A 540 0.17 6.72 -11.66
CA GLU A 540 0.02 6.64 -10.20
C GLU A 540 -1.33 6.18 -9.62
N GLY A 541 -1.38 4.91 -9.21
CA GLY A 541 -2.38 4.43 -8.26
C GLY A 541 -2.76 2.95 -8.36
N SER A 542 -1.83 2.00 -8.16
CA SER A 542 -2.24 0.58 -8.00
C SER A 542 -1.21 -0.31 -7.27
N MET A 543 -0.88 0.01 -6.02
CA MET A 543 -0.30 -0.96 -5.07
C MET A 543 -1.29 -1.31 -3.94
N TYR A 544 -2.24 -0.42 -3.64
CA TYR A 544 -3.20 -0.59 -2.54
C TYR A 544 -4.40 -1.52 -2.83
N ARG A 545 -4.54 -2.06 -4.05
CA ARG A 545 -5.59 -3.05 -4.39
C ARG A 545 -5.10 -4.50 -4.51
N TYR A 546 -3.79 -4.74 -4.41
CA TYR A 546 -3.22 -6.09 -4.39
C TYR A 546 -2.99 -6.63 -2.97
N LEU A 547 -2.85 -5.77 -1.96
CA LEU A 547 -2.73 -6.19 -0.55
C LEU A 547 -4.08 -6.48 0.13
N ALA A 548 -5.21 -6.13 -0.48
CA ALA A 548 -6.56 -6.45 0.01
C ALA A 548 -6.98 -7.92 -0.25
N LYS A 549 -6.08 -8.80 -0.70
CA LYS A 549 -6.37 -10.23 -0.94
C LYS A 549 -5.40 -11.22 -0.27
N LEU A 550 -4.50 -10.78 0.62
CA LEU A 550 -3.50 -11.69 1.23
C LEU A 550 -3.43 -11.75 2.77
N PHE A 551 -4.32 -11.09 3.53
CA PHE A 551 -4.48 -11.36 4.97
C PHE A 551 -5.95 -11.50 5.40
N ARG A 552 -6.68 -12.36 4.67
CA ARG A 552 -7.85 -13.07 5.20
C ARG A 552 -7.37 -14.47 5.66
N LYS A 553 -6.48 -14.47 6.66
CA LYS A 553 -6.02 -15.60 7.51
C LYS A 553 -4.92 -15.10 8.47
N ALA A 554 -5.35 -14.40 9.51
CA ALA A 554 -4.72 -14.26 10.82
C ALA A 554 -5.84 -13.83 11.77
#